data_AF-A0A518DTG7-F1
#
_entry.id   AF-A0A518DTG7-F1
#
_cell.length_a   1.000
_cell.length_b   1.000
_cell.length_c   1.000
_cell.angle_alpha   90.00
_cell.angle_beta   90.00
_cell.angle_gamma   90.00
#
_symmetry.space_group_name_H-M   'P 1'
#
loop_
_entity.id
_entity.type
_entity.pdbx_description
1 polymer ?
#
loop_
_entity_poly.entity_id
_entity_poly.type
_entity_poly.pdbx_seq_one_letter_code
_entity_poly.pdbx_strand_id
1 'polypeptide(L)'
;MDTEPPPESPERFVRTAILFEGGLGLIAVIVGWLVGYPPWAPISPEGPAPLAALPAIGWGLAATLPMLAGLVLIDYLPWEPLRHLRQTVEASVLPHFRRLGLAGMLLISLAAGIGEELLFRGVLQAALTAHTDIWWRQAVSLLLASLAFGACHWMTNAYAVIATLIGAYLGWLWLATGNLLAPIACHAAYDFIAMLYLVRGGGQEYSAGQPSTESGAASQSNSDAAKNSADFNDGDKSAGSDDASPSADKK
;
A
#
# COMPACT_ATOMS: atom_id res chain seq x y z
N MET A 1 30.75 -0.52 1.65
CA MET A 1 29.74 0.03 0.73
C MET A 1 28.61 -0.97 0.74
N ASP A 2 27.66 -0.76 1.65
CA ASP A 2 26.44 -1.57 1.69
C ASP A 2 25.55 -1.04 0.57
N THR A 3 25.64 -1.67 -0.59
CA THR A 3 24.74 -1.38 -1.70
C THR A 3 23.37 -1.88 -1.28
N GLU A 4 22.44 -0.97 -1.00
CA GLU A 4 21.04 -1.37 -0.84
C GLU A 4 20.62 -2.24 -2.03
N PRO A 5 19.93 -3.36 -1.78
CA PRO A 5 19.45 -4.20 -2.86
C PRO A 5 18.58 -3.37 -3.81
N PRO A 6 18.68 -3.60 -5.13
CA PRO A 6 17.88 -2.86 -6.09
C PRO A 6 16.39 -3.03 -5.77
N PRO A 7 15.56 -1.98 -5.95
CA PRO A 7 14.14 -2.04 -5.65
C PRO A 7 13.47 -3.17 -6.44
N GLU A 8 12.55 -3.90 -5.80
CA GLU A 8 11.87 -5.04 -6.44
C GLU A 8 11.19 -4.63 -7.76
N SER A 9 11.24 -5.52 -8.76
CA SER A 9 10.57 -5.28 -10.03
C SER A 9 9.05 -5.40 -9.88
N PRO A 10 8.25 -4.60 -10.62
CA PRO A 10 6.79 -4.63 -10.50
C PRO A 10 6.17 -6.01 -10.72
N GLU A 11 6.76 -6.80 -11.63
CA GLU A 11 6.35 -8.18 -11.88
C GLU A 11 6.56 -9.09 -10.66
N ARG A 12 7.69 -8.94 -9.94
CA ARG A 12 7.94 -9.72 -8.72
C ARG A 12 6.93 -9.36 -7.65
N PHE A 13 6.65 -8.06 -7.47
CA PHE A 13 5.66 -7.60 -6.51
C PHE A 13 4.26 -8.18 -6.81
N VAL A 14 3.79 -8.08 -8.06
CA VAL A 14 2.50 -8.66 -8.48
C VAL A 14 2.47 -10.17 -8.25
N ARG A 15 3.54 -10.88 -8.61
CA ARG A 15 3.62 -12.34 -8.40
C ARG A 15 3.57 -12.69 -6.92
N THR A 16 4.32 -12.00 -6.08
CA THR A 16 4.34 -12.23 -4.62
C THR A 16 2.97 -11.97 -4.02
N ALA A 17 2.31 -10.86 -4.39
CA ALA A 17 0.96 -10.54 -3.94
C ALA A 17 -0.04 -11.64 -4.35
N ILE A 18 -0.07 -12.04 -5.63
CA ILE A 18 -0.96 -13.11 -6.11
C ILE A 18 -0.70 -14.44 -5.38
N LEU A 19 0.56 -14.78 -5.12
CA LEU A 19 0.90 -16.01 -4.41
C LEU A 19 0.48 -15.96 -2.93
N PHE A 20 0.60 -14.80 -2.29
CA PHE A 20 0.15 -14.58 -0.93
C PHE A 20 -1.38 -14.71 -0.83
N GLU A 21 -2.11 -13.95 -1.64
CA GLU A 21 -3.58 -13.97 -1.66
C GLU A 21 -4.15 -15.32 -2.11
N GLY A 22 -3.55 -15.92 -3.15
CA GLY A 22 -3.89 -17.26 -3.59
C GLY A 22 -3.59 -18.32 -2.54
N GLY A 23 -2.54 -18.12 -1.75
CA GLY A 23 -2.20 -18.95 -0.59
C GLY A 23 -3.28 -18.89 0.50
N LEU A 24 -3.81 -17.69 0.79
CA LEU A 24 -4.95 -17.53 1.71
C LEU A 24 -6.20 -18.26 1.20
N GLY A 25 -6.50 -18.14 -0.10
CA GLY A 25 -7.60 -18.88 -0.73
C GLY A 25 -7.40 -20.41 -0.65
N LEU A 26 -6.18 -20.90 -0.83
CA LEU A 26 -5.86 -22.33 -0.69
C LEU A 26 -6.00 -22.80 0.76
N ILE A 27 -5.56 -22.00 1.73
CA ILE A 27 -5.76 -22.28 3.16
C ILE A 27 -7.26 -22.35 3.46
N ALA A 28 -8.05 -21.42 2.92
CA ALA A 28 -9.51 -21.46 3.08
C ALA A 28 -10.11 -22.77 2.54
N VAL A 29 -9.67 -23.23 1.38
CA VAL A 29 -10.07 -24.53 0.80
C VAL A 29 -9.73 -25.69 1.73
N ILE A 30 -8.50 -25.75 2.23
CA ILE A 30 -8.03 -26.84 3.10
C ILE A 30 -8.79 -26.83 4.42
N VAL A 31 -8.89 -25.68 5.08
CA VAL A 31 -9.57 -25.56 6.38
C VAL A 31 -11.07 -25.84 6.22
N GLY A 32 -11.72 -25.27 5.20
CA GLY A 32 -13.12 -25.52 4.91
C GLY A 32 -13.42 -27.01 4.67
N TRP A 33 -12.54 -27.70 3.95
CA TRP A 33 -12.65 -29.15 3.80
C TRP A 33 -12.51 -29.90 5.13
N LEU A 34 -11.53 -29.53 5.97
CA LEU A 34 -11.30 -30.17 7.27
C LEU A 34 -12.46 -29.97 8.26
N VAL A 35 -13.13 -28.81 8.23
CA VAL A 35 -14.29 -28.53 9.10
C VAL A 35 -15.62 -28.99 8.51
N GLY A 36 -15.62 -29.60 7.31
CA GLY A 36 -16.83 -30.09 6.64
C GLY A 36 -17.71 -28.98 6.04
N TYR A 37 -17.17 -27.77 5.88
CA TYR A 37 -17.85 -26.63 5.27
C TYR A 37 -17.00 -26.09 4.12
N PRO A 38 -17.19 -26.57 2.87
CA PRO A 38 -16.40 -26.11 1.75
C PRO A 38 -16.59 -24.60 1.53
N PRO A 39 -15.52 -23.82 1.33
CA PRO A 39 -15.63 -22.36 1.29
C PRO A 39 -16.36 -21.83 0.05
N TRP A 40 -16.51 -22.68 -0.98
CA TRP A 40 -17.30 -22.40 -2.17
C TRP A 40 -18.78 -22.75 -1.99
N ALA A 41 -19.21 -23.38 -0.89
CA ALA A 41 -20.61 -23.67 -0.65
C ALA A 41 -21.54 -22.44 -0.73
N PRO A 42 -21.12 -21.24 -0.27
CA PRO A 42 -21.92 -20.03 -0.40
C PRO A 42 -21.74 -19.31 -1.75
N ILE A 43 -20.94 -19.84 -2.68
CA ILE A 43 -20.82 -19.31 -4.05
C ILE A 43 -22.03 -19.82 -4.84
N SER A 44 -22.94 -18.91 -5.17
CA SER A 44 -24.13 -19.17 -5.99
C SER A 44 -24.98 -20.36 -5.50
N PRO A 45 -25.77 -20.18 -4.41
CA PRO A 45 -26.66 -21.21 -3.87
C PRO A 45 -27.68 -21.75 -4.89
N GLU A 46 -28.01 -20.95 -5.91
CA GLU A 46 -28.97 -21.29 -6.98
C GLU A 46 -28.37 -22.16 -8.10
N GLY A 47 -27.08 -22.50 -8.04
CA GLY A 47 -26.41 -23.42 -8.96
C GLY A 47 -25.36 -22.77 -9.88
N PRO A 48 -24.70 -23.57 -10.74
CA PRO A 48 -23.51 -23.16 -11.50
C PRO A 48 -23.81 -22.30 -12.75
N ALA A 49 -25.04 -21.81 -12.93
CA ALA A 49 -25.40 -21.02 -14.10
C ALA A 49 -24.71 -19.64 -14.04
N PRO A 50 -23.92 -19.24 -15.04
CA PRO A 50 -23.22 -17.95 -15.03
C PRO A 50 -24.15 -16.74 -14.86
N LEU A 51 -25.39 -16.84 -15.34
CA LEU A 51 -26.39 -15.78 -15.21
C LEU A 51 -26.93 -15.62 -13.78
N ALA A 52 -26.90 -16.69 -12.96
CA ALA A 52 -27.31 -16.63 -11.55
C ALA A 52 -26.31 -15.86 -10.69
N ALA A 53 -25.07 -15.68 -11.15
CA ALA A 53 -24.04 -14.89 -10.48
C ALA A 53 -24.20 -13.38 -10.69
N LEU A 54 -24.84 -12.95 -11.79
CA LEU A 54 -24.90 -11.54 -12.19
C LEU A 54 -25.56 -10.63 -11.15
N PRO A 55 -26.69 -11.00 -10.51
CA PRO A 55 -27.29 -10.16 -9.48
C PRO A 55 -26.36 -9.97 -8.28
N ALA A 56 -25.68 -11.01 -7.82
CA ALA A 56 -24.76 -10.93 -6.69
C ALA A 56 -23.56 -10.02 -6.99
N ILE A 57 -22.97 -10.14 -8.19
CA ILE A 57 -21.92 -9.24 -8.65
C ILE A 57 -22.45 -7.80 -8.72
N GLY A 58 -23.64 -7.60 -9.29
CA GLY A 58 -24.27 -6.27 -9.37
C GLY A 58 -24.49 -5.62 -7.99
N TRP A 59 -24.99 -6.39 -7.02
CA TRP A 59 -25.12 -5.95 -5.63
C TRP A 59 -23.77 -5.65 -4.99
N GLY A 60 -22.75 -6.47 -5.23
CA GLY A 60 -21.39 -6.23 -4.75
C GLY A 60 -20.78 -4.94 -5.29
N LEU A 61 -20.92 -4.69 -6.59
CA LEU A 61 -20.45 -3.45 -7.22
C LEU A 61 -21.20 -2.22 -6.68
N ALA A 62 -22.51 -2.32 -6.48
CA ALA A 62 -23.28 -1.24 -5.85
C ALA A 62 -22.86 -1.00 -4.39
N ALA A 63 -22.60 -2.07 -3.65
CA ALA A 63 -22.11 -2.04 -2.27
C ALA A 63 -20.67 -1.48 -2.15
N THR A 64 -19.96 -1.30 -3.27
CA THR A 64 -18.66 -0.63 -3.26
C THR A 64 -18.81 0.87 -2.98
N LEU A 65 -19.95 1.49 -3.34
CA LEU A 65 -20.15 2.94 -3.27
C LEU A 65 -19.99 3.53 -1.86
N PRO A 66 -20.59 2.97 -0.78
CA PRO A 66 -20.37 3.48 0.57
C PRO A 66 -18.92 3.41 1.03
N MET A 67 -18.18 2.36 0.62
CA MET A 67 -16.76 2.24 0.95
C MET A 67 -15.93 3.31 0.23
N LEU A 68 -16.22 3.60 -1.03
CA LEU A 68 -15.56 4.70 -1.77
C LEU A 68 -15.90 6.07 -1.18
N ALA A 69 -17.14 6.28 -0.75
CA ALA A 69 -17.52 7.49 -0.02
C ALA A 69 -16.72 7.61 1.28
N GLY A 70 -16.52 6.50 2.01
CA GLY A 70 -15.67 6.44 3.20
C GLY A 70 -14.21 6.77 2.90
N LEU A 71 -13.64 6.22 1.82
CA LEU A 71 -12.28 6.51 1.36
C LEU A 71 -12.09 8.02 1.10
N VAL A 72 -13.01 8.63 0.36
CA VAL A 72 -12.97 10.07 0.08
C VAL A 72 -13.19 10.88 1.36
N LEU A 73 -14.11 10.46 2.24
CA LEU A 73 -14.40 11.15 3.50
C LEU A 73 -13.18 11.20 4.43
N ILE A 74 -12.36 10.14 4.46
CA ILE A 74 -11.13 10.09 5.27
C ILE A 74 -10.20 11.27 4.94
N ASP A 75 -10.12 11.69 3.67
CA ASP A 75 -9.27 12.81 3.26
C ASP A 75 -9.78 14.18 3.70
N TYR A 76 -11.08 14.29 3.99
CA TYR A 76 -11.69 15.53 4.49
C TYR A 76 -11.75 15.62 6.01
N LEU A 77 -11.50 14.53 6.73
CA LEU A 77 -11.58 14.49 8.19
C LEU A 77 -10.25 14.94 8.83
N PRO A 78 -10.23 16.03 9.62
CA PRO A 78 -9.01 16.55 10.25
C PRO A 78 -8.59 15.74 11.50
N TRP A 79 -8.74 14.42 11.48
CA TRP A 79 -8.45 13.55 12.62
C TRP A 79 -7.01 13.00 12.54
N GLU A 80 -6.24 13.18 13.61
CA GLU A 80 -4.80 12.85 13.65
C GLU A 80 -4.48 11.37 13.37
N PRO A 81 -5.21 10.38 13.91
CA PRO A 81 -5.01 8.97 13.55
C PRO A 81 -5.23 8.67 12.07
N LEU A 82 -6.16 9.38 11.39
CA LEU A 82 -6.40 9.23 9.96
C LEU A 82 -5.27 9.85 9.13
N ARG A 83 -4.73 10.99 9.56
CA ARG A 83 -3.55 11.60 8.93
C ARG A 83 -2.34 10.67 9.02
N HIS A 84 -2.11 10.06 10.18
CA HIS A 84 -1.02 9.10 10.37
C HIS A 84 -1.19 7.85 9.49
N LEU A 85 -2.42 7.33 9.39
CA LEU A 85 -2.76 6.25 8.45
C LEU A 85 -2.41 6.64 7.01
N ARG A 86 -2.89 7.79 6.54
CA ARG A 86 -2.64 8.27 5.17
C ARG A 86 -1.14 8.39 4.88
N GLN A 87 -0.38 9.02 5.77
CA GLN A 87 1.07 9.15 5.64
C GLN A 87 1.77 7.79 5.58
N THR A 88 1.31 6.82 6.38
CA THR A 88 1.88 5.46 6.37
C THR A 88 1.58 4.74 5.06
N VAL A 89 0.37 4.86 4.53
CA VAL A 89 -0.01 4.28 3.22
C VAL A 89 0.78 4.92 2.08
N GLU A 90 0.92 6.25 2.09
CA GLU A 90 1.68 6.98 1.07
C GLU A 90 3.18 6.67 1.12
N ALA A 91 3.75 6.48 2.31
CA ALA A 91 5.16 6.15 2.47
C ALA A 91 5.47 4.68 2.12
N SER A 92 4.64 3.74 2.58
CA SER A 92 4.94 2.31 2.50
C SER A 92 4.32 1.63 1.27
N VAL A 93 3.14 2.04 0.83
CA VAL A 93 2.34 1.29 -0.15
C VAL A 93 2.37 1.95 -1.52
N LEU A 94 2.17 3.27 -1.59
CA LEU A 94 2.09 4.03 -2.84
C LEU A 94 3.31 3.86 -3.79
N PRO A 95 4.57 3.76 -3.31
CA PRO A 95 5.72 3.55 -4.19
C PRO A 95 5.65 2.24 -5.00
N HIS A 96 5.00 1.21 -4.44
CA HIS A 96 4.78 -0.07 -5.11
C HIS A 96 3.70 0.06 -6.18
N PHE A 97 2.56 0.66 -5.82
CA PHE A 97 1.41 0.81 -6.72
C PHE A 97 1.67 1.70 -7.92
N ARG A 98 2.48 2.77 -7.77
CA ARG A 98 2.86 3.66 -8.88
C ARG A 98 3.60 2.95 -10.01
N ARG A 99 4.21 1.80 -9.73
CA ARG A 99 4.94 1.02 -10.72
C ARG A 99 4.07 -0.06 -11.38
N LEU A 100 2.82 -0.21 -10.93
CA LEU A 100 1.88 -1.19 -11.47
C LEU A 100 1.08 -0.59 -12.63
N GLY A 101 0.90 -1.39 -13.69
CA GLY A 101 -0.10 -1.11 -14.72
C GLY A 101 -1.51 -1.45 -14.24
N LEU A 102 -2.52 -1.00 -15.00
CA LEU A 102 -3.94 -1.31 -14.73
C LEU A 102 -4.20 -2.81 -14.57
N ALA A 103 -3.57 -3.64 -15.41
CA ALA A 103 -3.69 -5.08 -15.33
C ALA A 103 -3.12 -5.65 -14.02
N GLY A 104 -1.98 -5.14 -13.55
CA GLY A 104 -1.37 -5.58 -12.28
C GLY A 104 -2.26 -5.24 -11.08
N MET A 105 -2.78 -4.01 -11.02
CA MET A 105 -3.72 -3.59 -9.98
C MET A 105 -4.99 -4.45 -10.00
N LEU A 106 -5.55 -4.71 -11.18
CA LEU A 106 -6.74 -5.56 -11.31
C LEU A 106 -6.48 -6.98 -10.82
N LEU A 107 -5.36 -7.59 -11.21
CA LEU A 107 -5.01 -8.95 -10.81
C LEU A 107 -4.83 -9.08 -9.29
N ILE A 108 -4.15 -8.12 -8.65
CA ILE A 108 -3.99 -8.11 -7.19
C ILE A 108 -5.35 -7.96 -6.51
N SER A 109 -6.19 -7.03 -6.98
CA SER A 109 -7.51 -6.79 -6.38
C SER A 109 -8.42 -8.02 -6.49
N LEU A 110 -8.39 -8.71 -7.62
CA LEU A 110 -9.14 -9.95 -7.80
C LEU A 110 -8.59 -11.07 -6.92
N ALA A 111 -7.27 -11.19 -6.80
CA ALA A 111 -6.64 -12.19 -5.95
C ALA A 111 -7.01 -11.98 -4.48
N ALA A 112 -6.89 -10.74 -3.97
CA ALA A 112 -7.26 -10.37 -2.61
C ALA A 112 -8.76 -10.59 -2.36
N GLY A 113 -9.61 -10.01 -3.21
CA GLY A 113 -11.07 -10.16 -3.09
C GLY A 113 -11.54 -11.61 -3.13
N ILE A 114 -10.88 -12.50 -3.88
CA ILE A 114 -11.22 -13.94 -3.86
C ILE A 114 -10.63 -14.63 -2.64
N GLY A 115 -9.32 -14.49 -2.40
CA GLY A 115 -8.59 -15.21 -1.37
C GLY A 115 -9.07 -14.87 0.04
N GLU A 116 -9.18 -13.58 0.34
CA GLU A 116 -9.60 -13.10 1.65
C GLU A 116 -11.06 -13.42 1.93
N GLU A 117 -11.98 -13.18 0.98
CA GLU A 117 -13.40 -13.47 1.22
C GLU A 117 -13.68 -14.97 1.37
N LEU A 118 -12.96 -15.82 0.63
CA LEU A 118 -13.02 -17.27 0.86
C LEU A 118 -12.59 -17.62 2.29
N LEU A 119 -11.51 -17.02 2.79
CA LEU A 119 -11.00 -17.30 4.13
C LEU A 119 -11.91 -16.75 5.23
N PHE A 120 -12.21 -15.45 5.20
CA PHE A 120 -12.91 -14.79 6.28
C PHE A 120 -14.41 -15.08 6.25
N ARG A 121 -15.05 -15.10 5.08
CA ARG A 121 -16.51 -15.26 4.98
C ARG A 121 -16.86 -16.70 4.64
N GLY A 122 -16.20 -17.27 3.64
CA GLY A 122 -16.42 -18.66 3.21
C GLY A 122 -16.05 -19.71 4.25
N VAL A 123 -15.05 -19.44 5.12
CA VAL A 123 -14.64 -20.36 6.19
C VAL A 123 -14.92 -19.78 7.56
N LEU A 124 -14.24 -18.72 7.98
CA LEU A 124 -14.25 -18.29 9.38
C LEU A 124 -15.65 -17.90 9.86
N GLN A 125 -16.32 -17.01 9.13
CA GLN A 125 -17.68 -16.59 9.46
C GLN A 125 -18.68 -17.74 9.25
N ALA A 126 -18.58 -18.47 8.14
CA ALA A 126 -19.53 -19.52 7.81
C ALA A 126 -19.46 -20.74 8.72
N ALA A 127 -18.26 -21.24 9.04
CA ALA A 127 -18.06 -22.39 9.92
C ALA A 127 -18.58 -22.11 11.34
N LEU A 128 -18.47 -20.88 11.83
CA LEU A 128 -19.03 -20.47 13.12
C LEU A 128 -20.57 -20.43 13.13
N THR A 129 -21.20 -20.27 11.97
CA THR A 129 -22.66 -20.32 11.79
C THR A 129 -23.19 -21.69 11.36
N ALA A 130 -22.31 -22.59 10.92
CA ALA A 130 -22.71 -23.88 10.41
C ALA A 130 -23.43 -24.69 11.49
N HIS A 131 -24.56 -25.31 11.11
CA HIS A 131 -25.33 -26.28 11.91
C HIS A 131 -26.27 -25.74 13.00
N THR A 132 -26.56 -24.43 13.07
CA THR A 132 -27.54 -23.90 14.05
C THR A 132 -28.29 -22.66 13.55
N ASP A 133 -29.62 -22.62 13.70
CA ASP A 133 -30.47 -21.46 13.34
C ASP A 133 -30.54 -20.37 14.45
N ILE A 134 -29.47 -20.25 15.24
CA ILE A 134 -29.45 -19.37 16.41
C ILE A 134 -29.00 -17.97 16.00
N TRP A 135 -29.91 -17.00 16.05
CA TRP A 135 -29.67 -15.62 15.59
C TRP A 135 -28.43 -14.95 16.20
N TRP A 136 -28.15 -15.16 17.50
CA TRP A 136 -26.99 -14.51 18.15
C TRP A 136 -25.65 -15.08 17.65
N ARG A 137 -25.63 -16.31 17.14
CA ARG A 137 -24.40 -16.91 16.58
C ARG A 137 -24.00 -16.25 15.27
N GLN A 138 -24.97 -15.78 14.47
CA GLN A 138 -24.67 -14.99 13.27
C GLN A 138 -24.02 -13.66 13.64
N ALA A 139 -24.49 -13.01 14.70
CA ALA A 139 -23.88 -11.78 15.20
C ALA A 139 -22.46 -12.02 15.74
N VAL A 140 -22.26 -13.12 16.48
CA VAL A 140 -20.93 -13.49 17.01
C VAL A 140 -19.95 -13.88 15.90
N SER A 141 -20.38 -14.66 14.91
CA SER A 141 -19.51 -15.03 13.79
C SER A 141 -19.10 -13.81 12.97
N LEU A 142 -20.04 -12.91 12.69
CA LEU A 142 -19.79 -11.65 12.01
C LEU A 142 -18.76 -10.83 12.79
N LEU A 143 -18.95 -10.67 14.10
CA LEU A 143 -18.03 -9.93 14.96
C LEU A 143 -16.63 -10.55 14.96
N LEU A 144 -16.52 -11.86 15.17
CA LEU A 144 -15.23 -12.56 15.24
C LEU A 144 -14.48 -12.52 13.91
N ALA A 145 -15.17 -12.76 12.79
CA ALA A 145 -14.56 -12.66 11.46
C ALA A 145 -14.10 -11.23 11.15
N SER A 146 -14.87 -10.22 11.57
CA SER A 146 -14.53 -8.80 11.38
C SER A 146 -13.32 -8.36 12.22
N LEU A 147 -13.25 -8.83 13.46
CA LEU A 147 -12.10 -8.58 14.34
C LEU A 147 -10.84 -9.25 13.79
N ALA A 148 -10.95 -10.50 13.32
CA ALA A 148 -9.84 -11.20 12.67
C ALA A 148 -9.37 -10.47 11.41
N PHE A 149 -10.30 -10.01 10.57
CA PHE A 149 -9.99 -9.22 9.38
C PHE A 149 -9.20 -7.95 9.74
N GLY A 150 -9.69 -7.18 10.71
CA GLY A 150 -8.99 -5.96 11.16
C GLY A 150 -7.63 -6.24 11.79
N ALA A 151 -7.48 -7.35 12.52
CA ALA A 151 -6.20 -7.76 13.10
C ALA A 151 -5.16 -8.13 12.02
N CYS A 152 -5.58 -8.73 10.91
CA CYS A 152 -4.71 -9.00 9.77
C CYS A 152 -4.28 -7.72 9.02
N HIS A 153 -5.03 -6.63 9.18
CA HIS A 153 -4.79 -5.33 8.53
C HIS A 153 -4.19 -4.30 9.49
N TRP A 154 -3.40 -4.73 10.47
CA TRP A 154 -2.92 -3.83 11.53
C TRP A 154 -1.67 -3.04 11.14
N MET A 155 -1.80 -2.13 10.17
CA MET A 155 -0.73 -1.16 9.86
C MET A 155 -0.66 -0.03 10.89
N THR A 156 -1.84 0.48 11.29
CA THR A 156 -2.02 1.46 12.36
C THR A 156 -3.28 1.09 13.15
N ASN A 157 -3.44 1.61 14.36
CA ASN A 157 -4.67 1.37 15.14
C ASN A 157 -5.92 1.87 14.41
N ALA A 158 -5.83 3.02 13.72
CA ALA A 158 -6.92 3.54 12.91
C ALA A 158 -7.25 2.58 11.76
N TYR A 159 -6.23 2.04 11.09
CA TYR A 159 -6.45 1.09 10.00
C TYR A 159 -7.06 -0.22 10.48
N ALA A 160 -6.61 -0.77 11.61
CA ALA A 160 -7.19 -1.98 12.19
C ALA A 160 -8.69 -1.79 12.49
N VAL A 161 -9.07 -0.64 13.07
CA VAL A 161 -10.48 -0.31 13.34
C VAL A 161 -11.28 -0.15 12.05
N ILE A 162 -10.77 0.61 11.07
CA ILE A 162 -11.44 0.79 9.77
C ILE A 162 -11.60 -0.56 9.06
N ALA A 163 -10.56 -1.39 9.05
CA ALA A 163 -10.57 -2.72 8.47
C ALA A 163 -11.54 -3.65 9.21
N THR A 164 -11.69 -3.56 10.54
CA THR A 164 -12.76 -4.27 11.24
C THR A 164 -14.15 -3.81 10.81
N LEU A 165 -14.37 -2.51 10.59
CA LEU A 165 -15.66 -1.99 10.12
C LEU A 165 -15.97 -2.43 8.68
N ILE A 166 -14.97 -2.39 7.79
CA ILE A 166 -15.06 -2.97 6.44
C ILE A 166 -15.32 -4.48 6.53
N GLY A 167 -14.63 -5.14 7.47
CA GLY A 167 -14.81 -6.52 7.87
C GLY A 167 -16.28 -6.87 8.09
N ALA A 168 -16.92 -6.09 8.96
CA ALA A 168 -18.32 -6.22 9.33
C ALA A 168 -19.25 -5.86 8.17
N TYR A 169 -18.92 -4.86 7.37
CA TYR A 169 -19.71 -4.47 6.21
C TYR A 169 -19.78 -5.59 5.16
N LEU A 170 -18.64 -6.17 4.78
CA LEU A 170 -18.57 -7.27 3.82
C LEU A 170 -19.21 -8.55 4.39
N GLY A 171 -19.02 -8.82 5.68
CA GLY A 171 -19.69 -9.93 6.36
C GLY A 171 -21.22 -9.77 6.42
N TRP A 172 -21.72 -8.55 6.62
CA TRP A 172 -23.15 -8.24 6.53
C TRP A 172 -23.66 -8.36 5.09
N LEU A 173 -22.90 -7.89 4.10
CA LEU A 173 -23.26 -8.00 2.69
C LEU A 173 -23.42 -9.47 2.27
N TRP A 174 -22.55 -10.35 2.76
CA TRP A 174 -22.71 -11.78 2.57
C TRP A 174 -24.01 -12.30 3.19
N LEU A 175 -24.32 -11.95 4.44
CA LEU A 175 -25.57 -12.36 5.10
C LEU A 175 -26.82 -11.83 4.40
N ALA A 176 -26.77 -10.59 3.90
CA ALA A 176 -27.90 -9.93 3.24
C ALA A 176 -28.18 -10.51 1.85
N THR A 177 -27.14 -10.92 1.12
CA THR A 177 -27.26 -11.46 -0.25
C THR A 177 -27.33 -12.98 -0.28
N GLY A 178 -26.88 -13.66 0.77
CA GLY A 178 -26.71 -15.11 0.80
C GLY A 178 -25.67 -15.62 -0.21
N ASN A 179 -24.88 -14.76 -0.84
CA ASN A 179 -23.99 -15.12 -1.93
C ASN A 179 -22.60 -14.50 -1.76
N LEU A 180 -21.57 -15.35 -1.70
CA LEU A 180 -20.19 -14.92 -1.48
C LEU A 180 -19.62 -14.11 -2.65
N LEU A 181 -20.21 -14.18 -3.85
CA LEU A 181 -19.78 -13.35 -4.97
C LEU A 181 -20.03 -11.86 -4.74
N ALA A 182 -21.02 -11.49 -3.92
CA ALA A 182 -21.29 -10.09 -3.59
C ALA A 182 -20.13 -9.43 -2.81
N PRO A 183 -19.66 -9.95 -1.66
CA PRO A 183 -18.49 -9.40 -0.98
C PRO A 183 -17.21 -9.55 -1.80
N ILE A 184 -17.00 -10.63 -2.56
CA ILE A 184 -15.84 -10.77 -3.46
C ILE A 184 -15.78 -9.63 -4.47
N ALA A 185 -16.89 -9.37 -5.16
CA ALA A 185 -16.96 -8.29 -6.15
C ALA A 185 -16.80 -6.91 -5.50
N CYS A 186 -17.42 -6.70 -4.34
CA CYS A 186 -17.31 -5.46 -3.58
C CYS A 186 -15.87 -5.16 -3.16
N HIS A 187 -15.19 -6.15 -2.58
CA HIS A 187 -13.82 -6.03 -2.10
C HIS A 187 -12.85 -5.79 -3.26
N ALA A 188 -12.89 -6.63 -4.30
CA ALA A 188 -12.02 -6.47 -5.47
C ALA A 188 -12.24 -5.12 -6.19
N ALA A 189 -13.48 -4.65 -6.29
CA ALA A 189 -13.78 -3.35 -6.90
C ALA A 189 -13.26 -2.19 -6.04
N TYR A 190 -13.43 -2.27 -4.71
CA TYR A 190 -12.91 -1.28 -3.78
C TYR A 190 -11.40 -1.17 -3.88
N ASP A 191 -10.66 -2.28 -3.79
CA ASP A 191 -9.19 -2.29 -3.84
C ASP A 191 -8.66 -1.72 -5.15
N PHE A 192 -9.27 -2.12 -6.27
CA PHE A 192 -8.88 -1.63 -7.58
C PHE A 192 -9.05 -0.11 -7.67
N ILE A 193 -10.20 0.42 -7.26
CA ILE A 193 -10.49 1.85 -7.32
C ILE A 193 -9.66 2.62 -6.29
N ALA A 194 -9.44 2.08 -5.09
CA ALA A 194 -8.62 2.68 -4.05
C ALA A 194 -7.15 2.80 -4.50
N MET A 195 -6.59 1.76 -5.13
CA MET A 195 -5.26 1.84 -5.74
C MET A 195 -5.18 2.93 -6.82
N LEU A 196 -6.17 2.99 -7.71
CA LEU A 196 -6.25 4.06 -8.73
C LEU A 196 -6.35 5.45 -8.11
N TYR A 197 -7.15 5.57 -7.04
CA TYR A 197 -7.32 6.80 -6.28
C TYR A 197 -5.99 7.25 -5.67
N LEU A 198 -5.29 6.35 -4.98
CA LEU A 198 -3.99 6.64 -4.35
C LEU A 198 -2.92 7.03 -5.38
N VAL A 199 -2.83 6.29 -6.49
CA VAL A 199 -1.84 6.57 -7.55
C VAL A 199 -2.09 7.94 -8.21
N ARG A 200 -3.36 8.33 -8.39
CA ARG A 200 -3.74 9.62 -9.01
C ARG A 200 -3.72 10.80 -8.01
N GLY A 201 -4.11 10.58 -6.76
CA GLY A 201 -4.23 11.59 -5.71
C GLY A 201 -2.91 11.99 -5.08
N GLY A 202 -1.99 11.03 -4.87
CA GLY A 202 -0.70 11.28 -4.19
C GLY A 202 0.30 12.17 -4.94
N GLY A 203 -0.07 12.72 -6.10
CA GLY A 203 0.74 13.67 -6.88
C GLY A 203 0.60 15.13 -6.44
N GLN A 204 -0.40 15.48 -5.63
CA GLN A 204 -0.69 16.89 -5.30
C GLN A 204 0.04 17.39 -4.02
N GLU A 205 0.26 16.56 -3.01
CA GLU A 205 0.89 17.00 -1.76
C GLU A 205 2.43 16.85 -1.73
N TYR A 206 3.01 15.86 -2.41
CA TYR A 206 4.48 15.71 -2.45
C TYR A 206 5.17 16.87 -3.19
N SER A 207 4.54 17.41 -4.25
CA SER A 207 5.03 18.61 -4.95
C SER A 207 4.84 19.91 -4.14
N ALA A 208 3.93 19.93 -3.17
CA ALA A 208 3.71 21.12 -2.33
C ALA A 208 4.68 21.22 -1.15
N GLY A 209 5.36 20.11 -0.80
CA GLY A 209 6.27 20.02 0.34
C GLY A 209 7.76 20.03 0.00
N GLN A 210 8.16 19.99 -1.27
CA GLN A 210 9.56 20.21 -1.64
C GLN A 210 9.84 21.71 -1.74
N PRO A 211 10.77 22.28 -0.93
CA PRO A 211 11.28 23.60 -1.23
C PRO A 211 11.93 23.52 -2.61
N SER A 212 11.48 24.39 -3.51
CA SER A 212 12.06 24.59 -4.84
C SER A 212 13.54 24.89 -4.71
N THR A 213 14.38 23.86 -4.75
CA THR A 213 15.81 24.05 -5.02
C THR A 213 15.93 24.28 -6.51
N GLU A 214 16.49 25.44 -6.85
CA GLU A 214 16.99 25.86 -8.17
C GLU A 214 16.02 26.59 -9.10
N SER A 215 15.72 27.83 -8.70
CA SER A 215 15.70 28.95 -9.64
C SER A 215 17.07 29.64 -9.62
N GLY A 216 17.76 29.63 -10.77
CA GLY A 216 18.60 30.74 -11.24
C GLY A 216 19.86 31.09 -10.43
N ALA A 217 20.92 30.29 -10.53
CA ALA A 217 22.27 30.83 -10.41
C ALA A 217 22.75 31.28 -11.81
N ALA A 218 22.80 32.59 -11.95
CA ALA A 218 23.14 33.31 -13.16
C ALA A 218 24.50 32.91 -13.75
N SER A 219 24.55 32.95 -15.07
CA SER A 219 25.74 33.08 -15.90
C SER A 219 26.66 34.19 -15.37
N GLN A 220 27.87 33.82 -14.94
CA GLN A 220 29.02 34.71 -15.00
C GLN A 220 30.08 34.07 -15.88
N SER A 221 30.18 34.63 -17.08
CA SER A 221 31.25 34.43 -18.05
C SER A 221 32.58 34.82 -17.40
N ASN A 222 33.46 33.84 -17.22
CA ASN A 222 34.84 34.08 -16.84
C ASN A 222 35.66 34.31 -18.12
N SER A 223 35.63 35.55 -18.61
CA SER A 223 36.56 36.05 -19.62
C SER A 223 37.51 37.02 -18.93
N ASP A 224 38.60 36.50 -18.37
CA ASP A 224 39.83 37.24 -18.09
C ASP A 224 40.96 36.25 -17.81
N ALA A 225 41.31 35.49 -18.84
CA ALA A 225 42.54 34.70 -18.91
C ALA A 225 43.30 35.10 -20.19
N ALA A 226 43.76 36.35 -20.23
CA ALA A 226 44.72 36.82 -21.22
C ALA A 226 45.44 38.06 -20.69
N LYS A 227 46.65 37.85 -20.15
CA LYS A 227 47.87 38.67 -20.31
C LYS A 227 48.85 38.35 -19.18
N ASN A 228 49.60 37.26 -19.35
CA ASN A 228 50.91 37.12 -18.72
C ASN A 228 51.90 37.83 -19.66
N SER A 229 52.37 39.00 -19.26
CA SER A 229 53.40 39.77 -19.95
C SER A 229 54.77 39.16 -19.69
N ALA A 230 55.50 38.97 -20.78
CA ALA A 230 56.90 38.60 -20.82
C ALA A 230 57.84 39.72 -20.32
N ASP A 231 59.03 39.27 -19.91
CA ASP A 231 60.34 39.93 -19.94
C ASP A 231 60.53 41.31 -19.28
N PHE A 232 61.34 41.34 -18.22
CA PHE A 232 62.58 42.12 -18.23
C PHE A 232 63.59 41.61 -17.19
N ASN A 233 64.80 41.36 -17.67
CA ASN A 233 66.00 40.92 -16.96
C ASN A 233 66.86 42.15 -16.62
N ASP A 234 67.46 42.19 -15.43
CA ASP A 234 68.88 42.54 -15.25
C ASP A 234 69.28 42.41 -13.77
N GLY A 235 70.46 41.82 -13.55
CA GLY A 235 71.00 41.54 -12.23
C GLY A 235 71.98 42.58 -11.70
N ASP A 236 72.37 42.44 -10.44
CA ASP A 236 73.71 42.78 -9.97
C ASP A 236 74.04 41.99 -8.69
N LYS A 237 75.34 41.79 -8.49
CA LYS A 237 76.03 40.88 -7.59
C LYS A 237 76.40 41.53 -6.24
N SER A 238 76.92 40.66 -5.35
CA SER A 238 77.85 40.93 -4.23
C SER A 238 77.21 41.38 -2.90
N ALA A 239 77.68 41.03 -1.70
CA ALA A 239 78.68 40.07 -1.19
C ALA A 239 78.59 40.09 0.36
N GLY A 240 79.05 39.02 1.00
CA GLY A 240 79.45 38.95 2.43
C GLY A 240 78.32 38.87 3.46
N SER A 241 78.47 38.30 4.65
CA SER A 241 79.41 37.37 5.30
C SER A 241 79.02 37.40 6.78
N ASP A 242 79.04 36.23 7.44
CA ASP A 242 79.20 36.05 8.90
C ASP A 242 78.01 36.53 9.78
N ASP A 243 77.64 35.95 10.92
CA ASP A 243 78.12 34.84 11.73
C ASP A 243 77.03 34.47 12.76
N ALA A 244 77.22 33.32 13.43
CA ALA A 244 76.79 33.01 14.80
C ALA A 244 75.30 32.77 15.16
N SER A 245 74.99 31.49 15.42
CA SER A 245 74.07 31.03 16.50
C SER A 245 74.77 31.21 17.88
N PRO A 246 74.27 30.72 19.05
CA PRO A 246 72.95 30.19 19.46
C PRO A 246 72.45 30.72 20.83
N SER A 247 71.26 30.31 21.27
CA SER A 247 70.94 29.76 22.62
C SER A 247 69.44 29.93 22.90
N ALA A 248 68.73 28.83 23.21
CA ALA A 248 68.26 28.44 24.55
C ALA A 248 67.02 29.28 24.98
N ASP A 249 65.92 28.75 25.51
CA ASP A 249 65.65 27.47 26.13
C ASP A 249 64.16 27.16 25.97
N LYS A 250 63.85 25.87 25.82
CA LYS A 250 62.52 25.31 26.06
C LYS A 250 62.41 24.90 27.53
N LYS A 251 61.23 25.09 28.11
CA LYS A 251 60.70 24.14 29.09
C LYS A 251 59.90 23.07 28.37
#